data_AF-A0A5S6Q5B2-F1
#
_entry.id   AF-A0A5S6Q5B2-F1
#
_cell.length_a   1.000
_cell.length_b   1.000
_cell.length_c   1.000
_cell.angle_alpha   90.00
_cell.angle_beta   90.00
_cell.angle_gamma   90.00
#
_symmetry.space_group_name_H-M   'P 1'
#
loop_
_entity.id
_entity.type
_entity.pdbx_description
1 polymer ?
#
loop_
_entity_poly.entity_id
_entity_poly.type
_entity_poly.pdbx_seq_one_letter_code
_entity_poly.pdbx_strand_id
1 'polypeptide(L)'
;MSRLILSFADLSITHAPMPWKWSHAPTSSAPSEIKIALCYVPVCGRLRVDVLEARNLENRPFYPPFRTYVKLWMVQFGSCVATQRSSTEKQSDSPLYRKQFNFTLHANKVAVTQLVVAVCNGNATVVNDEIGHVILGKHRDSLERAHWEAAFKNTNETIEMWHRLNNVWC
;
A
#
# COMPACT_ATOMS: atom_id res chain seq x y z
N MET A 1 -19.56 8.64 -55.89
CA MET A 1 -19.56 9.11 -54.48
C MET A 1 -20.88 8.71 -53.86
N SER A 2 -20.92 7.53 -53.24
CA SER A 2 -22.16 6.88 -52.81
C SER A 2 -22.48 7.27 -51.36
N ARG A 3 -23.58 7.99 -51.15
CA ARG A 3 -24.13 8.23 -49.80
C ARG A 3 -25.07 7.07 -49.45
N LEU A 4 -24.77 6.37 -48.36
CA LEU A 4 -25.69 5.41 -47.74
C LEU A 4 -26.60 6.18 -46.78
N ILE A 5 -27.91 6.13 -47.03
CA ILE A 5 -28.95 6.57 -46.08
C ILE A 5 -29.51 5.28 -45.45
N LEU A 6 -29.31 5.10 -44.15
CA LEU A 6 -29.93 4.00 -43.40
C LEU A 6 -31.32 4.43 -42.95
N SER A 7 -32.30 3.54 -43.14
CA SER A 7 -33.70 3.70 -42.73
C SER A 7 -33.82 3.62 -41.21
N PHE A 8 -34.73 4.42 -40.64
CA PHE A 8 -34.92 4.58 -39.19
C PHE A 8 -35.58 3.37 -38.49
N ALA A 9 -35.91 2.30 -39.23
CA ALA A 9 -36.72 1.20 -38.73
C ALA A 9 -35.94 0.08 -38.01
N ASP A 10 -34.60 0.07 -38.05
CA ASP A 10 -33.79 -1.02 -37.48
C ASP A 10 -33.02 -0.63 -36.19
N LEU A 11 -33.35 0.52 -35.58
CA LEU A 11 -32.79 0.90 -34.27
C LEU A 11 -33.72 0.39 -33.15
N SER A 12 -33.54 -0.86 -32.72
CA SER A 12 -34.16 -1.34 -31.48
C SER A 12 -33.48 -0.64 -30.28
N ILE A 13 -34.07 0.45 -29.79
CA ILE A 13 -33.66 1.14 -28.56
C ILE A 13 -34.17 0.32 -27.35
N THR A 14 -33.56 -0.83 -27.12
CA THR A 14 -33.75 -1.63 -25.91
C THR A 14 -32.41 -2.15 -25.41
N HIS A 15 -31.49 -1.22 -25.14
CA HIS A 15 -30.44 -1.41 -24.15
C HIS A 15 -30.30 -0.10 -23.40
N ALA A 16 -30.32 -0.16 -22.07
CA ALA A 16 -30.19 0.99 -21.19
C ALA A 16 -29.02 1.89 -21.61
N PRO A 17 -29.14 3.22 -21.53
CA PRO A 17 -28.05 4.11 -21.90
C PRO A 17 -26.83 3.79 -21.03
N MET A 18 -25.75 3.36 -21.67
CA MET A 18 -24.47 3.16 -21.01
C MET A 18 -24.08 4.50 -20.34
N PRO A 19 -23.88 4.56 -19.01
CA PRO A 19 -23.32 5.75 -18.40
C PRO A 19 -21.91 5.93 -18.98
N TRP A 20 -21.61 7.15 -19.40
CA TRP A 20 -20.32 7.63 -19.89
C TRP A 20 -19.27 7.47 -18.80
N LYS A 21 -18.82 6.24 -18.57
CA LYS A 21 -17.75 5.95 -17.62
C LYS A 21 -16.44 6.22 -18.34
N TRP A 22 -15.75 7.26 -17.93
CA TRP A 22 -14.38 7.51 -18.37
C TRP A 22 -13.57 6.28 -17.98
N SER A 23 -13.26 5.42 -18.95
CA SER A 23 -12.20 4.44 -18.76
C SER A 23 -10.90 5.23 -18.87
N HIS A 24 -10.44 5.79 -17.74
CA HIS A 24 -9.01 5.98 -17.59
C HIS A 24 -8.40 4.60 -17.77
N ALA A 25 -7.74 4.37 -18.90
CA ALA A 25 -6.92 3.18 -19.05
C ALA A 25 -5.97 3.15 -17.83
N PRO A 26 -5.89 2.05 -17.06
CA PRO A 26 -4.95 1.97 -15.97
C PRO A 26 -3.57 2.22 -16.55
N THR A 27 -2.93 3.33 -16.17
CA THR A 27 -1.62 3.73 -16.71
C THR A 27 -0.46 2.83 -16.26
N SER A 28 -0.77 1.70 -15.62
CA SER A 28 0.12 0.57 -15.37
C SER A 28 -0.75 -0.69 -15.23
N SER A 29 -0.52 -1.74 -16.02
CA SER A 29 -1.19 -3.04 -15.82
C SER A 29 -0.68 -3.79 -14.57
N ALA A 30 0.40 -3.31 -13.96
CA ALA A 30 1.04 -3.94 -12.81
C ALA A 30 0.50 -3.38 -11.49
N PRO A 31 0.31 -4.23 -10.46
CA PRO A 31 -0.17 -3.80 -9.15
C PRO A 31 0.85 -2.88 -8.46
N SER A 32 0.36 -1.90 -7.71
CA SER A 32 1.17 -1.09 -6.80
C SER A 32 1.66 -1.96 -5.65
N GLU A 33 2.97 -1.94 -5.39
CA GLU A 33 3.60 -2.80 -4.40
C GLU A 33 4.64 -2.04 -3.57
N ILE A 34 4.89 -2.52 -2.36
CA ILE A 34 5.89 -2.02 -1.43
C ILE A 34 6.78 -3.15 -0.93
N LYS A 35 8.08 -2.90 -0.84
CA LYS A 35 9.06 -3.84 -0.30
C LYS A 35 9.40 -3.48 1.14
N ILE A 36 9.18 -4.44 2.04
CA ILE A 36 9.36 -4.27 3.47
C ILE A 36 10.32 -5.35 3.97
N ALA A 37 11.25 -4.97 4.84
CA ALA A 37 12.06 -5.88 5.61
C ALA A 37 11.69 -5.82 7.10
N LEU A 38 11.58 -6.98 7.74
CA LEU A 38 11.31 -7.13 9.16
C LEU A 38 12.46 -7.85 9.84
N CYS A 39 12.91 -7.34 10.98
CA CYS A 39 13.87 -8.01 11.83
C CYS A 39 13.44 -7.88 13.30
N TYR A 40 13.11 -9.00 13.92
CA TYR A 40 12.75 -9.03 15.34
C TYR A 40 13.96 -9.41 16.21
N VAL A 41 14.24 -8.61 17.23
CA VAL A 41 15.34 -8.79 18.18
C VAL A 41 14.74 -9.02 19.57
N PRO A 42 14.53 -10.29 20.01
CA PRO A 42 13.81 -10.62 21.22
C PRO A 42 14.45 -10.07 22.50
N VAL A 43 15.78 -10.13 22.57
CA VAL A 43 16.57 -9.69 23.75
C VAL A 43 16.33 -8.20 24.03
N CYS A 44 16.16 -7.39 22.99
CA CYS A 44 15.89 -5.97 23.11
C CYS A 44 14.37 -5.64 23.11
N GLY A 45 13.49 -6.64 22.94
CA GLY A 45 12.06 -6.43 22.75
C GLY A 45 11.77 -5.44 21.61
N ARG A 46 12.46 -5.60 20.47
CA ARG A 46 12.43 -4.61 19.38
C ARG A 46 12.08 -5.26 18.04
N LEU A 47 11.15 -4.66 17.32
CA LEU A 47 10.90 -4.91 15.91
C LEU A 47 11.50 -3.77 15.07
N ARG A 48 12.49 -4.08 14.25
CA ARG A 48 12.97 -3.19 13.19
C ARG A 48 12.13 -3.42 11.94
N VAL A 49 11.70 -2.33 11.32
CA VAL A 49 10.97 -2.32 10.04
C VAL A 49 11.74 -1.44 9.07
N ASP A 50 12.23 -2.03 7.98
CA ASP A 50 12.88 -1.31 6.89
C ASP A 50 11.90 -1.19 5.73
N VAL A 51 11.55 0.04 5.38
CA VAL A 51 10.77 0.32 4.16
C VAL A 51 11.73 0.69 3.06
N LEU A 52 11.88 -0.20 2.09
CA LEU A 52 12.99 -0.15 1.13
C LEU A 52 12.62 0.65 -0.10
N GLU A 53 11.57 0.22 -0.80
CA GLU A 53 11.13 0.79 -2.07
C GLU A 53 9.65 0.48 -2.32
N ALA A 54 9.00 1.26 -3.17
CA ALA A 54 7.72 0.91 -3.77
C ALA A 54 7.81 1.00 -5.28
N ARG A 55 6.87 0.36 -5.98
CA ARG A 55 6.80 0.35 -7.44
C ARG A 55 5.37 0.38 -7.94
N ASN A 56 5.23 0.87 -9.17
CA ASN A 56 3.94 0.97 -9.87
C ASN A 56 2.88 1.72 -9.04
N LEU A 57 3.28 2.75 -8.27
CA LEU A 57 2.32 3.53 -7.48
C LEU A 57 1.33 4.21 -8.43
N GLU A 58 0.03 3.95 -8.24
CA GLU A 58 -1.00 4.49 -9.11
C GLU A 58 -1.03 6.03 -9.03
N ASN A 59 -0.70 6.67 -10.14
CA ASN A 59 -0.65 8.12 -10.23
C ASN A 59 -2.00 8.69 -10.66
N ARG A 60 -2.44 9.76 -9.99
CA ARG A 60 -3.41 10.68 -10.58
C ARG A 60 -2.65 11.63 -11.52
N PRO A 61 -2.83 11.54 -12.85
CA PRO A 61 -1.95 12.14 -13.86
C PRO A 61 -1.75 13.66 -13.79
N PHE A 62 -2.45 14.38 -12.93
CA PHE A 62 -2.50 15.84 -12.89
C PHE A 62 -1.62 16.53 -11.82
N TYR A 63 -0.81 15.80 -11.03
CA TYR A 63 -0.08 16.39 -9.89
C TYR A 63 1.43 16.08 -9.76
N PRO A 64 2.28 16.50 -10.71
CA PRO A 64 3.73 16.58 -10.48
C PRO A 64 4.09 17.79 -9.59
N PRO A 65 5.15 17.72 -8.76
CA PRO A 65 6.09 16.61 -8.59
C PRO A 65 5.59 15.51 -7.64
N PHE A 66 5.91 14.24 -7.92
CA PHE A 66 5.63 13.13 -7.00
C PHE A 66 6.37 13.30 -5.69
N ARG A 67 5.63 13.51 -4.61
CA ARG A 67 6.17 13.44 -3.26
C ARG A 67 5.45 12.36 -2.53
N THR A 68 6.20 11.41 -1.99
CA THR A 68 5.61 10.37 -1.15
C THR A 68 6.36 10.30 0.17
N TYR A 69 5.67 9.77 1.16
CA TYR A 69 6.24 9.42 2.44
C TYR A 69 5.56 8.15 2.94
N VAL A 70 6.17 7.47 3.90
CA VAL A 70 5.61 6.26 4.48
C VAL A 70 5.21 6.50 5.92
N LYS A 71 4.07 5.96 6.30
CA LYS A 71 3.52 6.06 7.65
C LYS A 71 3.28 4.66 8.18
N LEU A 72 3.75 4.41 9.40
CA LEU A 72 3.69 3.11 10.05
C LEU A 72 2.93 3.24 11.35
N TRP A 73 2.04 2.28 11.60
CA TRP A 73 1.31 2.16 12.87
C TRP A 73 1.51 0.77 13.45
N MET A 74 1.86 0.73 14.73
CA MET A 74 1.76 -0.49 15.52
C MET A 74 0.42 -0.49 16.25
N VAL A 75 -0.38 -1.52 16.02
CA VAL A 75 -1.75 -1.65 16.54
C VAL A 75 -1.81 -2.87 17.45
N GLN A 76 -2.42 -2.71 18.62
CA GLN A 76 -2.66 -3.79 19.58
C GLN A 76 -4.10 -3.72 20.07
N PHE A 77 -4.82 -4.84 20.05
CA PHE A 77 -6.23 -4.91 20.46
C PHE A 77 -7.12 -3.83 19.78
N GLY A 78 -6.87 -3.55 18.51
CA GLY A 78 -7.59 -2.53 17.74
C GLY A 78 -7.18 -1.08 18.02
N SER A 79 -6.32 -0.82 19.01
CA SER A 79 -5.82 0.50 19.33
C SER A 79 -4.42 0.73 18.76
N CYS A 80 -4.19 1.88 18.12
CA CYS A 80 -2.85 2.28 17.72
C CYS A 80 -2.01 2.64 18.96
N VAL A 81 -0.91 1.93 19.18
CA VAL A 81 0.00 2.13 20.33
C VAL A 81 1.27 2.88 19.97
N ALA A 82 1.65 2.93 18.70
CA ALA A 82 2.78 3.72 18.23
C ALA A 82 2.61 4.11 16.76
N THR A 83 3.08 5.30 16.40
CA THR A 83 3.09 5.77 15.00
C THR A 83 4.44 6.38 14.68
N GLN A 84 4.98 6.04 13.51
CA GLN A 84 6.18 6.67 12.95
C GLN A 84 5.90 7.04 11.50
N ARG A 85 6.63 8.03 10.97
CA ARG A 85 6.55 8.41 9.55
C ARG A 85 7.91 8.85 9.03
N SER A 86 8.14 8.70 7.73
CA SER A 86 9.32 9.28 7.09
C SER A 86 9.13 10.79 6.86
N SER A 87 10.23 11.47 6.55
CA SER A 87 10.18 12.73 5.82
C SER A 87 9.53 12.52 4.45
N THR A 88 8.90 13.58 3.94
CA THR A 88 8.40 13.62 2.58
C THR A 88 9.56 13.85 1.61
N GLU A 89 9.73 12.94 0.67
CA GLU A 89 10.78 13.02 -0.33
C GLU A 89 10.20 13.14 -1.73
N LYS A 90 10.83 13.96 -2.58
CA LYS A 90 10.47 14.06 -4.00
C LYS A 90 11.05 12.83 -4.71
N GLN A 91 10.19 12.04 -5.32
CA GLN A 91 10.56 10.75 -5.90
C GLN A 91 9.87 10.56 -7.26
N SER A 92 9.80 9.31 -7.71
CA SER A 92 9.08 8.82 -8.89
C SER A 92 7.87 7.98 -8.45
N ASP A 93 7.19 7.38 -9.42
CA ASP A 93 6.21 6.29 -9.26
C ASP A 93 6.82 4.97 -8.73
N SER A 94 8.15 4.90 -8.69
CA SER A 94 8.92 3.79 -8.08
C SER A 94 9.95 4.33 -7.07
N PRO A 95 9.48 4.85 -5.92
CA PRO A 95 10.33 5.51 -4.94
C PRO A 95 11.26 4.56 -4.19
N LEU A 96 12.50 5.00 -3.93
CA LEU A 96 13.45 4.34 -3.02
C LEU A 96 13.44 5.04 -1.66
N TYR A 97 12.78 4.47 -0.66
CA TYR A 97 12.67 5.04 0.69
C TYR A 97 13.91 4.80 1.54
N ARG A 98 14.35 3.53 1.62
CA ARG A 98 15.46 3.07 2.49
C ARG A 98 15.39 3.64 3.91
N LYS A 99 14.19 3.64 4.49
CA LYS A 99 13.93 4.17 5.85
C LYS A 99 13.78 3.04 6.85
N GLN A 100 14.51 3.15 7.95
CA GLN A 100 14.43 2.25 9.08
C GLN A 100 13.56 2.84 10.18
N PHE A 101 12.65 2.03 10.71
CA PHE A 101 11.76 2.33 11.82
C PHE A 101 11.99 1.30 12.94
N ASN A 102 11.92 1.74 14.19
CA ASN A 102 12.14 0.87 15.34
C ASN A 102 10.94 0.97 16.28
N PHE A 103 10.33 -0.18 16.58
CA PHE A 103 9.21 -0.29 17.50
C PHE A 103 9.57 -1.18 18.68
N THR A 104 9.13 -0.78 19.87
CA THR A 104 9.16 -1.64 21.06
C THR A 104 8.06 -2.68 20.94
N LEU A 105 8.44 -3.96 20.90
CA LEU A 105 7.54 -5.10 20.84
C LEU A 105 8.09 -6.24 21.68
N HIS A 106 7.47 -6.50 22.82
CA HIS A 106 7.82 -7.64 23.67
C HIS A 106 7.20 -8.94 23.15
N ALA A 107 7.85 -10.07 23.43
CA ALA A 107 7.43 -11.39 22.92
C ALA A 107 5.98 -11.75 23.26
N ASN A 108 5.50 -11.38 24.45
CA ASN A 108 4.13 -11.61 24.90
C ASN A 108 3.07 -10.79 24.15
N LYS A 109 3.46 -9.74 23.40
CA LYS A 109 2.56 -8.90 22.62
C LYS A 109 2.54 -9.23 21.13
N VAL A 110 3.47 -10.07 20.65
CA VAL A 110 3.58 -10.42 19.21
C VAL A 110 2.28 -10.96 18.63
N ALA A 111 1.59 -11.85 19.35
CA ALA A 111 0.36 -12.48 18.87
C ALA A 111 -0.82 -11.52 18.69
N VAL A 112 -0.83 -10.40 19.42
CA VAL A 112 -1.92 -9.40 19.42
C VAL A 112 -1.54 -8.12 18.68
N THR A 113 -0.33 -8.08 18.13
CA THR A 113 0.20 -6.91 17.43
C THR A 113 -0.02 -7.05 15.93
N GLN A 114 -0.40 -5.93 15.32
CA GLN A 114 -0.40 -5.74 13.87
C GLN A 114 0.48 -4.54 13.54
N LEU A 115 1.10 -4.59 12.37
CA LEU A 115 1.89 -3.50 11.81
C LEU A 115 1.22 -3.05 10.51
N VAL A 116 0.77 -1.80 10.48
CA VAL A 116 0.26 -1.17 9.27
C VAL A 116 1.38 -0.34 8.66
N VAL A 117 1.63 -0.50 7.37
CA VAL A 117 2.57 0.32 6.59
C VAL A 117 1.80 0.93 5.42
N ALA A 118 1.67 2.25 5.39
CA ALA A 118 1.03 2.98 4.31
C ALA A 118 2.01 3.84 3.53
N VAL A 119 1.78 3.93 2.23
CA VAL A 119 2.37 4.95 1.37
C VAL A 119 1.38 6.10 1.29
N CYS A 120 1.86 7.32 1.53
CA CYS A 120 1.07 8.54 1.54
C CYS A 120 1.59 9.54 0.51
N ASN A 121 0.68 10.32 -0.04
CA ASN A 121 0.90 11.40 -0.98
C ASN A 121 1.29 12.68 -0.22
N GLY A 122 2.55 13.06 -0.33
CA GLY A 122 3.11 14.26 0.29
C GLY A 122 2.64 15.58 -0.31
N ASN A 123 1.90 15.56 -1.42
CA ASN A 123 1.28 16.75 -2.02
C ASN A 123 -0.15 17.00 -1.53
N ALA A 124 -0.74 16.05 -0.80
CA ALA A 124 -2.12 16.15 -0.39
C ALA A 124 -2.30 17.31 0.60
N THR A 125 -3.20 18.23 0.26
CA THR A 125 -3.70 19.31 1.13
C THR A 125 -4.96 18.89 1.90
N VAL A 126 -5.43 17.66 1.70
CA VAL A 126 -6.67 17.09 2.24
C VAL A 126 -6.35 16.03 3.30
N VAL A 127 -7.32 15.74 4.17
CA VAL A 127 -7.25 14.82 5.33
C VAL A 127 -6.92 13.36 4.96
N ASN A 128 -7.10 12.95 3.70
CA ASN A 128 -6.84 11.58 3.27
C ASN A 128 -5.76 11.54 2.18
N ASP A 129 -4.51 11.48 2.64
CA ASP A 129 -3.32 11.47 1.80
C ASP A 129 -2.85 10.06 1.46
N GLU A 130 -3.54 9.02 1.90
CA GLU A 130 -3.15 7.64 1.69
C GLU A 130 -3.25 7.23 0.22
N ILE A 131 -2.16 6.68 -0.31
CA ILE A 131 -2.12 6.04 -1.65
C ILE A 131 -2.57 4.58 -1.54
N GLY A 132 -2.11 3.90 -0.49
CA GLY A 132 -2.50 2.54 -0.12
C GLY A 132 -1.63 2.00 1.01
N HIS A 133 -2.01 0.86 1.56
CA HIS A 133 -1.36 0.26 2.72
C HIS A 133 -1.26 -1.26 2.65
N VAL A 134 -0.43 -1.82 3.54
CA VAL A 134 -0.37 -3.24 3.87
C VAL A 134 -0.49 -3.41 5.38
N ILE A 135 -1.16 -4.47 5.82
CA ILE A 135 -1.26 -4.81 7.24
C ILE A 135 -0.62 -6.18 7.48
N LEU A 136 0.44 -6.19 8.27
CA LEU A 136 1.20 -7.36 8.67
C LEU A 136 0.75 -7.80 10.07
N GLY A 137 0.57 -9.11 10.27
CA GLY A 137 0.15 -9.67 11.55
C GLY A 137 -0.35 -11.10 11.42
N LYS A 138 -0.60 -11.75 12.57
CA LYS A 138 -1.00 -13.17 12.63
C LYS A 138 -2.33 -13.50 11.92
N HIS A 139 -3.27 -12.57 11.92
CA HIS A 139 -4.63 -12.76 11.40
C HIS A 139 -4.85 -12.07 10.05
N ARG A 140 -3.88 -12.19 9.14
CA ARG A 140 -3.90 -11.55 7.82
C ARG A 140 -3.83 -12.61 6.71
N ASP A 141 -3.96 -12.15 5.46
CA ASP A 141 -3.86 -12.99 4.27
C ASP A 141 -2.49 -13.70 4.19
N SER A 142 -2.37 -14.66 3.27
CA SER A 142 -1.30 -15.65 3.32
C SER A 142 0.11 -15.04 3.27
N LEU A 143 0.34 -13.96 2.50
CA LEU A 143 1.68 -13.41 2.31
C LEU A 143 2.10 -12.52 3.49
N GLU A 144 1.22 -11.63 3.95
CA GLU A 144 1.44 -10.74 5.07
C GLU A 144 1.64 -11.52 6.37
N ARG A 145 0.84 -12.58 6.56
CA ARG A 145 1.01 -13.53 7.66
C ARG A 145 2.32 -14.30 7.54
N ALA A 146 2.67 -14.80 6.36
CA ALA A 146 3.92 -15.53 6.17
C ALA A 146 5.14 -14.65 6.45
N HIS A 147 5.11 -13.38 6.01
CA HIS A 147 6.18 -12.43 6.29
C HIS A 147 6.32 -12.16 7.80
N TRP A 148 5.19 -11.91 8.48
CA TRP A 148 5.16 -11.74 9.93
C TRP A 148 5.72 -12.97 10.65
N GLU A 149 5.16 -14.15 10.38
CA GLU A 149 5.59 -15.41 11.02
C GLU A 149 7.08 -15.71 10.75
N ALA A 150 7.58 -15.50 9.53
CA ALA A 150 8.98 -15.69 9.19
C ALA A 150 9.90 -14.77 10.01
N ALA A 151 9.52 -13.50 10.21
CA ALA A 151 10.32 -12.55 10.99
C ALA A 151 10.43 -12.93 12.48
N PHE A 152 9.37 -13.50 13.07
CA PHE A 152 9.39 -13.95 14.47
C PHE A 152 9.94 -15.36 14.64
N LYS A 153 9.92 -16.20 13.60
CA LYS A 153 10.57 -17.52 13.59
C LYS A 153 12.10 -17.40 13.45
N ASN A 154 12.57 -16.51 12.59
CA ASN A 154 13.99 -16.30 12.31
C ASN A 154 14.49 -15.03 13.01
N THR A 155 14.54 -15.06 14.34
CA THR A 155 14.89 -13.88 15.15
C THR A 155 16.33 -13.43 14.88
N ASN A 156 16.57 -12.11 14.89
CA ASN A 156 17.83 -11.44 14.52
C ASN A 156 18.21 -11.52 13.03
N GLU A 157 17.43 -12.22 12.21
CA GLU A 157 17.56 -12.18 10.76
C GLU A 157 16.63 -11.13 10.17
N THR A 158 17.02 -10.57 9.02
CA THR A 158 16.18 -9.66 8.26
C THR A 158 15.45 -10.46 7.20
N ILE A 159 14.13 -10.48 7.26
CA ILE A 159 13.27 -11.09 6.26
C ILE A 159 12.69 -9.99 5.39
N GLU A 160 12.81 -10.11 4.06
CA GLU A 160 12.41 -9.09 3.10
C GLU A 160 11.37 -9.65 2.12
N MET A 161 10.25 -8.95 1.95
CA MET A 161 9.18 -9.38 1.04
C MET A 161 8.50 -8.18 0.37
N TRP A 162 8.03 -8.40 -0.86
CA TRP A 162 7.11 -7.50 -1.55
C TRP A 162 5.68 -7.74 -1.07
N HIS A 163 4.90 -6.66 -0.98
CA HIS A 163 3.49 -6.67 -0.63
C HIS A 163 2.71 -5.80 -1.58
N ARG A 164 1.50 -6.24 -1.93
CA ARG A 164 0.58 -5.41 -2.71
C ARG A 164 -0.02 -4.34 -1.81
N LEU A 165 -0.10 -3.12 -2.31
CA LEU A 165 -0.81 -2.04 -1.63
C LEU A 165 -2.32 -2.18 -1.85
N ASN A 166 -3.08 -2.07 -0.76
CA ASN A 166 -4.54 -2.11 -0.74
C ASN A 166 -5.10 -0.76 -0.31
N ASN A 167 -6.28 -0.40 -0.82
CA ASN A 167 -6.94 0.88 -0.54
C ASN A 167 -8.21 0.70 0.32
N VAL A 168 -8.42 -0.51 0.84
CA VAL A 168 -9.57 -0.88 1.65
C VAL A 168 -9.06 -1.31 3.01
N TRP A 169 -9.53 -0.65 4.05
CA TRP A 169 -9.26 -1.02 5.42
C TRP A 169 -10.16 -2.22 5.79
N CYS A 170 -9.53 -3.35 6.12
CA CYS A 170 -10.19 -4.60 6.49
C CYS A 170 -10.13 -4.87 8.00
#